data_AF-A0A5C5UCJ2-F1
#
_entry.id   AF-A0A5C5UCJ2-F1
#
_cell.length_a   1.000
_cell.length_b   1.000
_cell.length_c   1.000
_cell.angle_alpha   90.00
_cell.angle_beta   90.00
_cell.angle_gamma   90.00
#
_symmetry.space_group_name_H-M   'P 1'
#
loop_
_entity.id
_entity.type
_entity.pdbx_description
1 polymer ?
#
loop_
_entity_poly.entity_id
_entity_poly.type
_entity_poly.pdbx_seq_one_letter_code
_entity_poly.pdbx_strand_id
1 'polypeptide(L)'
;MEQILRPIYQERASQESTLGVVLIEKREKVSPITDTFDSVLLIITKENDTSVFTKHYTYLDKKAAMHIVTEKQLRKWLLLGTNRKIVDWLFHGRIIYDRNEFMEKLKTELKDYPFYGRKIKMGIEFAKLIRRYLEGKVFFEEKNYMDAYNHIVESLHHLARLAVLENGLPPEVTVWSQVKQMEPAIYKLYEELILSEEPIHKRLELLFLASEFHIHSRTNDGAQHIREVMERQESWTIQELHEQEELKNYSSDLEVFIEYLVEKDLISIKGVMTKSEGIFHRYYYVKS
;
A
#
# COMPACT_ATOMS: atom_id res chain seq x y z
N MET A 1 8.26 1.65 32.70
CA MET A 1 7.93 0.41 31.98
C MET A 1 9.18 -0.34 31.56
N GLU A 2 10.23 0.37 31.15
CA GLU A 2 11.52 -0.20 30.78
C GLU A 2 12.07 -1.27 31.75
N GLN A 3 12.14 -1.00 33.07
CA GLN A 3 12.65 -1.98 34.04
C GLN A 3 11.86 -3.30 34.06
N ILE A 4 10.56 -3.25 33.76
CA ILE A 4 9.66 -4.42 33.71
C ILE A 4 9.84 -5.18 32.39
N LEU A 5 10.07 -4.45 31.28
CA LEU A 5 10.29 -5.05 29.97
C LEU A 5 11.74 -5.54 29.79
N ARG A 6 12.66 -5.16 30.68
CA ARG A 6 14.08 -5.49 30.61
C ARG A 6 14.38 -6.98 30.53
N PRO A 7 13.84 -7.85 31.39
CA PRO A 7 14.07 -9.28 31.26
C PRO A 7 13.59 -9.82 29.90
N ILE A 8 12.45 -9.31 29.41
CA ILE A 8 11.82 -9.74 28.16
C ILE A 8 12.70 -9.37 26.96
N TYR A 9 13.16 -8.12 26.86
CA TYR A 9 14.01 -7.73 25.73
C TYR A 9 15.42 -8.30 25.82
N GLN A 10 15.96 -8.56 27.02
CA GLN A 10 17.28 -9.19 27.19
C GLN A 10 17.27 -10.65 26.72
N GLU A 11 16.22 -11.42 27.08
CA GLU A 11 16.02 -12.77 26.57
C GLU A 11 16.02 -12.77 25.04
N ARG A 12 15.24 -11.86 24.43
CA ARG A 12 15.09 -11.78 22.97
C ARG A 12 16.35 -11.28 22.26
N ALA A 13 17.05 -10.31 22.82
CA ALA A 13 18.31 -9.80 22.25
C ALA A 13 19.41 -10.87 22.22
N SER A 14 19.35 -11.87 23.11
CA SER A 14 20.31 -12.97 23.14
C SER A 14 20.12 -13.98 22.00
N GLN A 15 18.95 -14.01 21.36
CA GLN A 15 18.67 -14.92 20.24
C GLN A 15 19.48 -14.52 19.00
N GLU A 16 20.11 -15.49 18.34
CA GLU A 16 20.96 -15.25 17.17
C GLU A 16 20.20 -14.64 15.98
N SER A 17 18.92 -14.93 15.86
CA SER A 17 18.07 -14.40 14.78
C SER A 17 17.64 -12.95 15.01
N THR A 18 17.81 -12.38 16.22
CA THR A 18 17.39 -11.00 16.52
C THR A 18 18.33 -9.99 15.89
N LEU A 19 17.79 -9.15 15.02
CA LEU A 19 18.51 -8.06 14.34
C LEU A 19 18.46 -6.75 15.11
N GLY A 20 17.31 -6.43 15.73
CA GLY A 20 17.14 -5.18 16.44
C GLY A 20 15.99 -5.21 17.43
N VAL A 21 16.09 -4.40 18.47
CA VAL A 21 15.02 -4.19 19.46
C VAL A 21 14.82 -2.71 19.68
N VAL A 22 13.58 -2.26 19.53
CA VAL A 22 13.17 -0.87 19.69
C VAL A 22 12.08 -0.77 20.75
N LEU A 23 12.28 0.12 21.71
CA LEU A 23 11.28 0.49 22.70
C LEU A 23 10.62 1.81 22.30
N ILE A 24 9.30 1.79 22.25
CA ILE A 24 8.45 2.96 21.99
C ILE A 24 7.62 3.21 23.24
N GLU A 25 7.62 4.44 23.74
CA GLU A 25 6.78 4.84 24.86
C GLU A 25 5.67 5.78 24.36
N LYS A 26 4.49 5.70 24.98
CA LYS A 26 3.39 6.60 24.63
C LYS A 26 3.82 8.05 24.84
N ARG A 27 3.55 8.90 23.85
CA ARG A 27 3.80 10.35 23.93
C ARG A 27 2.62 11.11 24.54
N GLU A 28 1.40 10.58 24.35
CA GLU A 28 0.14 11.20 24.75
C GLU A 28 -0.75 10.22 25.52
N LYS A 29 -1.77 10.73 26.24
CA LYS A 29 -2.71 9.91 27.03
C LYS A 29 -3.48 8.90 26.17
N VAL A 30 -3.81 9.26 24.93
CA VAL A 30 -4.33 8.36 23.89
C VAL A 30 -3.37 8.50 22.71
N SER A 31 -2.62 7.44 22.41
CA SER A 31 -1.69 7.45 21.29
C SER A 31 -2.08 6.38 20.28
N PRO A 32 -2.61 6.77 19.09
CA PRO A 32 -2.83 5.84 17.99
C PRO A 32 -1.54 5.15 17.54
N ILE A 33 -0.38 5.77 17.79
CA ILE A 33 0.94 5.23 17.44
C ILE A 33 1.26 3.97 18.25
N THR A 34 0.87 3.92 19.52
CA THR A 34 1.08 2.75 20.39
C THR A 34 -0.19 1.91 20.56
N ASP A 35 -1.23 2.10 19.74
CA ASP A 35 -2.54 1.46 19.91
C ASP A 35 -3.08 1.58 21.36
N THR A 36 -2.85 2.73 22.01
CA THR A 36 -3.21 3.02 23.42
C THR A 36 -2.39 2.27 24.49
N PHE A 37 -1.37 1.48 24.11
CA PHE A 37 -0.45 0.86 25.06
C PHE A 37 0.53 1.90 25.64
N ASP A 38 0.95 1.71 26.89
CA ASP A 38 1.94 2.58 27.56
C ASP A 38 3.34 2.42 26.96
N SER A 39 3.65 1.22 26.47
CA SER A 39 4.92 0.92 25.81
C SER A 39 4.75 -0.17 24.76
N VAL A 40 5.49 -0.06 23.67
CA VAL A 40 5.59 -1.06 22.62
C VAL A 40 7.04 -1.50 22.47
N LEU A 41 7.26 -2.81 22.46
CA LEU A 41 8.56 -3.42 22.19
C LEU A 41 8.51 -4.04 20.78
N LEU A 42 9.17 -3.41 19.83
CA LEU A 42 9.34 -3.94 18.48
C LEU A 42 10.65 -4.73 18.42
N ILE A 43 10.56 -6.01 18.07
CA ILE A 43 11.70 -6.91 17.91
C ILE A 43 11.73 -7.32 16.44
N ILE A 44 12.87 -7.09 15.80
CA ILE A 44 13.08 -7.43 14.40
C ILE A 44 14.00 -8.63 14.34
N THR A 45 13.58 -9.70 13.67
CA THR A 45 14.38 -10.91 13.50
C THR A 45 14.64 -11.19 12.03
N LYS A 46 15.74 -11.88 11.72
CA LYS A 46 16.07 -12.29 10.35
C LYS A 46 15.02 -13.25 9.81
N GLU A 47 14.66 -14.23 10.63
CA GLU A 47 13.66 -15.24 10.36
C GLU A 47 12.90 -15.59 11.64
N ASN A 48 11.70 -16.15 11.47
CA ASN A 48 10.84 -16.62 12.54
C ASN A 48 9.74 -17.50 11.92
N ASP A 49 9.17 -18.45 12.68
CA ASP A 49 8.11 -19.34 12.20
C ASP A 49 6.89 -18.57 11.69
N THR A 50 6.57 -17.47 12.37
CA THR A 50 5.51 -16.53 11.99
C THR A 50 6.09 -15.17 11.64
N SER A 51 5.64 -14.58 10.53
CA SER A 51 6.11 -13.28 10.03
C SER A 51 5.83 -12.12 10.99
N VAL A 52 4.73 -12.21 11.76
CA VAL A 52 4.35 -11.27 12.82
C VAL A 52 3.84 -12.07 14.00
N PHE A 53 4.41 -11.83 15.17
CA PHE A 53 3.98 -12.43 16.42
C PHE A 53 3.79 -11.35 17.48
N THR A 54 2.64 -11.35 18.15
CA THR A 54 2.29 -10.32 19.13
C THR A 54 2.00 -10.94 20.49
N LYS A 55 2.52 -10.33 21.56
CA LYS A 55 2.11 -10.60 22.94
C LYS A 55 1.76 -9.30 23.64
N HIS A 56 0.72 -9.34 24.47
CA HIS A 56 0.36 -8.24 25.34
C HIS A 56 0.71 -8.57 26.78
N TYR A 57 1.17 -7.57 27.51
CA TYR A 57 1.51 -7.65 28.92
C TYR A 57 0.70 -6.60 29.68
N THR A 58 0.29 -6.94 30.88
CA THR A 58 -0.30 -6.00 31.83
C THR A 58 0.51 -6.06 33.12
N TYR A 59 0.83 -4.89 33.66
CA TYR A 59 1.49 -4.76 34.95
C TYR A 59 0.87 -3.60 35.70
N LEU A 60 0.15 -3.90 36.79
CA LEU A 60 -0.69 -2.95 37.52
C LEU A 60 -1.68 -2.26 36.56
N ASP A 61 -1.66 -0.93 36.50
CA ASP A 61 -2.48 -0.09 35.62
C ASP A 61 -1.88 0.12 34.23
N LYS A 62 -0.71 -0.46 33.94
CA LYS A 62 0.03 -0.27 32.68
C LYS A 62 -0.08 -1.47 31.75
N LYS A 63 -0.08 -1.19 30.46
CA LYS A 63 -0.16 -2.17 29.37
C LYS A 63 1.05 -2.02 28.45
N ALA A 64 1.63 -3.13 28.02
CA ALA A 64 2.65 -3.14 26.98
C ALA A 64 2.32 -4.14 25.88
N ALA A 65 2.72 -3.82 24.65
CA ALA A 65 2.68 -4.75 23.52
C ALA A 65 4.11 -5.12 23.11
N MET A 66 4.32 -6.37 22.73
CA MET A 66 5.55 -6.83 22.10
C MET A 66 5.20 -7.39 20.73
N HIS A 67 5.85 -6.88 19.70
CA HIS A 67 5.74 -7.36 18.34
C HIS A 67 7.08 -7.93 17.90
N ILE A 68 7.11 -9.20 17.50
CA ILE A 68 8.24 -9.82 16.81
C ILE A 68 7.90 -9.86 15.32
N VAL A 69 8.75 -9.26 14.50
CA VAL A 69 8.51 -9.07 13.07
C VAL A 69 9.74 -9.53 12.30
N THR A 70 9.55 -10.35 11.27
CA THR A 70 10.67 -10.74 10.41
C THR A 70 11.12 -9.58 9.53
N GLU A 71 12.41 -9.52 9.18
CA GLU A 71 12.96 -8.50 8.29
C GLU A 71 12.19 -8.45 6.95
N LYS A 72 11.85 -9.62 6.40
CA LYS A 72 11.04 -9.72 5.17
C LYS A 72 9.69 -9.00 5.33
N GLN A 73 9.01 -9.20 6.46
CA GLN A 73 7.73 -8.55 6.72
C GLN A 73 7.86 -7.05 6.98
N LEU A 74 8.92 -6.64 7.70
CA LEU A 74 9.24 -5.24 7.93
C LEU A 74 9.47 -4.50 6.60
N ARG A 75 10.33 -5.05 5.74
CA ARG A 75 10.61 -4.51 4.40
C ARG A 75 9.36 -4.46 3.54
N LYS A 76 8.50 -5.49 3.60
CA LYS A 76 7.19 -5.46 2.92
C LYS A 76 6.30 -4.31 3.41
N TRP A 77 6.21 -4.07 4.72
CA TRP A 77 5.43 -2.94 5.25
C TRP A 77 5.98 -1.58 4.84
N LEU A 78 7.30 -1.43 4.84
CA LEU A 78 7.96 -0.20 4.38
C LEU A 78 7.75 0.04 2.89
N LEU A 79 7.84 -1.04 2.09
CA LEU A 79 7.59 -1.01 0.66
C LEU A 79 6.14 -0.64 0.32
N LEU A 80 5.16 -1.20 1.04
CA LEU A 80 3.74 -1.01 0.72
C LEU A 80 3.08 0.13 1.48
N GLY A 81 3.74 0.68 2.51
CA GLY A 81 3.16 1.71 3.38
C GLY A 81 1.94 1.24 4.19
N THR A 82 1.76 -0.08 4.36
CA THR A 82 0.57 -0.70 4.99
C THR A 82 0.59 -0.66 6.52
N ASN A 83 1.72 -0.30 7.13
CA ASN A 83 1.85 -0.18 8.57
C ASN A 83 2.56 1.13 8.94
N ARG A 84 1.82 2.25 8.92
CA ARG A 84 2.41 3.61 9.07
C ARG A 84 3.09 3.83 10.42
N LYS A 85 2.59 3.23 11.50
CA LYS A 85 3.20 3.33 12.84
C LYS A 85 4.61 2.74 12.89
N ILE A 86 4.93 1.76 12.05
CA ILE A 86 6.28 1.19 11.97
C ILE A 86 7.30 2.25 11.58
N VAL A 87 6.98 3.15 10.64
CA VAL A 87 7.90 4.23 10.27
C VAL A 87 8.17 5.12 11.48
N ASP A 88 7.13 5.55 12.19
CA ASP A 88 7.29 6.34 13.41
C ASP A 88 8.14 5.61 14.47
N TRP A 89 7.86 4.32 14.70
CA TRP A 89 8.61 3.49 15.65
C TRP A 89 10.09 3.38 15.29
N LEU A 90 10.42 3.22 14.01
CA LEU A 90 11.81 3.12 13.53
C LEU A 90 12.57 4.44 13.71
N PHE A 91 11.93 5.58 13.42
CA PHE A 91 12.58 6.89 13.50
C PHE A 91 12.68 7.43 14.93
N HIS A 92 11.66 7.19 15.73
CA HIS A 92 11.49 7.84 17.02
C HIS A 92 11.61 6.92 18.23
N GLY A 93 11.54 5.60 18.02
CA GLY A 93 11.73 4.64 19.08
C GLY A 93 13.19 4.62 19.55
N ARG A 94 13.38 4.29 20.83
CA ARG A 94 14.71 4.13 21.41
C ARG A 94 15.23 2.73 21.07
N ILE A 95 16.34 2.66 20.35
CA ILE A 95 17.02 1.39 20.07
C ILE A 95 17.64 0.85 21.36
N ILE A 96 17.24 -0.35 21.74
CA ILE A 96 17.74 -1.07 22.92
C ILE A 96 18.82 -2.07 22.53
N TYR A 97 18.73 -2.62 21.32
CA TYR A 97 19.68 -3.58 20.77
C TYR A 97 19.75 -3.41 19.25
N ASP A 98 20.95 -3.48 18.70
CA ASP A 98 21.19 -3.37 17.26
C ASP A 98 22.34 -4.28 16.83
N ARG A 99 22.03 -5.36 16.11
CA ARG A 99 23.00 -6.31 15.61
C ARG A 99 23.60 -5.78 14.31
N ASN A 100 24.92 -5.63 14.27
CA ASN A 100 25.65 -5.20 13.08
C ASN A 100 25.14 -3.88 12.48
N GLU A 101 24.64 -2.98 13.33
CA GLU A 101 24.08 -1.67 12.94
C GLU A 101 22.89 -1.78 11.96
N PHE A 102 22.12 -2.87 12.04
CA PHE A 102 20.96 -3.10 11.19
C PHE A 102 19.94 -1.94 11.28
N MET A 103 19.64 -1.46 12.49
CA MET A 103 18.65 -0.41 12.69
C MET A 103 19.12 0.94 12.16
N GLU A 104 20.39 1.27 12.40
CA GLU A 104 20.97 2.52 11.88
C GLU A 104 21.10 2.51 10.35
N LYS A 105 21.48 1.38 9.76
CA LYS A 105 21.44 1.19 8.29
C LYS A 105 20.02 1.34 7.75
N LEU A 106 19.03 0.72 8.38
CA LEU A 106 17.64 0.82 7.97
C LEU A 106 17.11 2.27 8.05
N LYS A 107 17.43 3.01 9.10
CA LYS A 107 17.08 4.44 9.21
C LYS A 107 17.73 5.27 8.11
N THR A 108 18.99 5.00 7.80
CA THR A 108 19.75 5.68 6.75
C THR A 108 19.15 5.38 5.38
N GLU A 109 18.87 4.10 5.08
CA GLU A 109 18.15 3.67 3.88
C GLU A 109 16.81 4.41 3.70
N LEU A 110 16.03 4.54 4.78
CA LEU A 110 14.73 5.23 4.74
C LEU A 110 14.86 6.74 4.53
N LYS A 111 15.97 7.37 4.92
CA LYS A 111 16.25 8.79 4.67
C LYS A 111 16.78 9.04 3.27
N ASP A 112 17.70 8.19 2.82
CA ASP A 112 18.47 8.38 1.58
C ASP A 112 17.71 7.86 0.34
N TYR A 113 16.85 6.85 0.52
CA TYR A 113 16.09 6.22 -0.57
C TYR A 113 14.56 6.23 -0.34
N PRO A 114 13.93 7.41 -0.14
CA PRO A 114 12.46 7.50 0.01
C PRO A 114 11.70 7.00 -1.24
N PHE A 115 12.39 6.92 -2.38
CA PHE A 115 11.88 6.49 -3.68
C PHE A 115 11.91 4.98 -3.92
N TYR A 116 12.49 4.18 -3.02
CA TYR A 116 12.53 2.73 -3.20
C TYR A 116 11.10 2.16 -3.29
N GLY A 117 10.84 1.42 -4.37
CA GLY A 117 9.52 0.85 -4.65
C GLY A 117 8.46 1.86 -5.10
N ARG A 118 8.83 3.08 -5.49
CA ARG A 118 7.88 4.09 -5.99
C ARG A 118 7.04 3.58 -7.16
N LYS A 119 7.65 2.95 -8.17
CA LYS A 119 6.90 2.35 -9.31
C LYS A 119 5.89 1.31 -8.84
N ILE A 120 6.27 0.47 -7.87
CA ILE A 120 5.39 -0.53 -7.26
C ILE A 120 4.21 0.16 -6.57
N LYS A 121 4.47 1.16 -5.73
CA LYS A 121 3.45 1.95 -5.04
C LYS A 121 2.50 2.63 -6.03
N MET A 122 3.04 3.26 -7.07
CA MET A 122 2.25 3.92 -8.12
C MET A 122 1.34 2.91 -8.83
N GLY A 123 1.88 1.77 -9.24
CA GLY A 123 1.08 0.74 -9.90
C GLY A 123 -0.01 0.15 -9.01
N ILE A 124 0.26 -0.07 -7.71
CA ILE A 124 -0.74 -0.55 -6.75
C ILE A 124 -1.84 0.50 -6.52
N GLU A 125 -1.48 1.78 -6.30
CA GLU A 125 -2.47 2.85 -6.14
C GLU A 125 -3.29 3.05 -7.42
N PHE A 126 -2.67 2.92 -8.59
CA PHE A 126 -3.37 2.99 -9.87
C PHE A 126 -4.33 1.81 -10.07
N ALA A 127 -3.94 0.58 -9.72
CA ALA A 127 -4.84 -0.57 -9.78
C ALA A 127 -6.09 -0.39 -8.89
N LYS A 128 -5.91 0.14 -7.67
CA LYS A 128 -7.01 0.49 -6.76
C LYS A 128 -7.90 1.60 -7.32
N LEU A 129 -7.29 2.64 -7.88
CA LEU A 129 -7.99 3.73 -8.57
C LEU A 129 -8.91 3.18 -9.67
N ILE A 130 -8.39 2.32 -10.55
CA ILE A 130 -9.14 1.69 -11.64
C ILE A 130 -10.30 0.87 -11.10
N ARG A 131 -10.04 -0.01 -10.13
CA ARG A 131 -11.09 -0.85 -9.53
C ARG A 131 -12.25 0.00 -9.00
N ARG A 132 -11.94 1.01 -8.19
CA ARG A 132 -12.98 1.85 -7.57
C ARG A 132 -13.72 2.71 -8.59
N TYR A 133 -13.02 3.20 -9.61
CA TYR A 133 -13.65 3.90 -10.72
C TYR A 133 -14.65 3.00 -11.46
N LEU A 134 -14.25 1.78 -11.84
CA LEU A 134 -15.10 0.85 -12.58
C LEU A 134 -16.32 0.40 -11.75
N GLU A 135 -16.11 0.01 -10.49
CA GLU A 135 -17.20 -0.36 -9.59
C GLU A 135 -18.18 0.80 -9.38
N GLY A 136 -17.67 2.02 -9.18
CA GLY A 136 -18.50 3.22 -9.06
C GLY A 136 -19.30 3.55 -10.32
N LYS A 137 -18.69 3.34 -11.49
CA LYS A 137 -19.34 3.60 -12.79
C LYS A 137 -20.54 2.66 -13.01
N VAL A 138 -20.42 1.38 -12.65
CA VAL A 138 -21.54 0.42 -12.70
C VAL A 138 -22.69 0.91 -11.82
N PHE A 139 -22.44 1.25 -10.55
CA PHE A 139 -23.49 1.76 -9.67
C PHE A 139 -24.13 3.06 -10.19
N PHE A 140 -23.34 3.94 -10.80
CA PHE A 140 -23.84 5.18 -11.37
C PHE A 140 -24.80 4.92 -12.55
N GLU A 141 -24.43 4.01 -13.46
CA GLU A 141 -25.24 3.60 -14.60
C GLU A 141 -26.56 2.93 -14.16
N GLU A 142 -26.52 2.17 -13.07
CA GLU A 142 -27.69 1.57 -12.42
C GLU A 142 -28.53 2.55 -11.59
N LYS A 143 -28.12 3.82 -11.51
CA LYS A 143 -28.75 4.90 -10.71
C LYS A 143 -28.69 4.69 -9.19
N ASN A 144 -27.79 3.83 -8.73
CA ASN A 144 -27.46 3.62 -7.32
C ASN A 144 -26.46 4.69 -6.86
N TYR A 145 -26.91 5.95 -6.80
CA TYR A 145 -26.01 7.11 -6.64
C TYR A 145 -25.25 7.16 -5.32
N MET A 146 -25.82 6.61 -4.23
CA MET A 146 -25.13 6.59 -2.93
C MET A 146 -23.95 5.62 -2.91
N ASP A 147 -24.10 4.46 -3.56
CA ASP A 147 -23.01 3.49 -3.72
C ASP A 147 -21.95 4.03 -4.68
N ALA A 148 -22.39 4.61 -5.81
CA ALA A 148 -21.49 5.29 -6.75
C ALA A 148 -20.68 6.41 -6.06
N TYR A 149 -21.29 7.16 -5.13
CA TYR A 149 -20.61 8.17 -4.33
C TYR A 149 -19.48 7.59 -3.47
N ASN A 150 -19.71 6.48 -2.77
CA ASN A 150 -18.67 5.86 -1.94
C ASN A 150 -17.47 5.44 -2.80
N HIS A 151 -17.74 4.78 -3.94
CA HIS A 151 -16.70 4.33 -4.85
C HIS A 151 -15.92 5.49 -5.50
N ILE A 152 -16.58 6.57 -5.92
CA ILE A 152 -15.87 7.71 -6.53
C ILE A 152 -15.02 8.47 -5.50
N VAL A 153 -15.46 8.55 -4.23
CA VAL A 153 -14.65 9.15 -3.16
C VAL A 153 -13.38 8.34 -2.93
N GLU A 154 -13.48 7.00 -2.89
CA GLU A 154 -12.31 6.12 -2.78
C GLU A 154 -11.39 6.23 -4.00
N SER A 155 -11.97 6.27 -5.20
CA SER A 155 -11.25 6.47 -6.46
C SER A 155 -10.46 7.78 -6.45
N LEU A 156 -11.09 8.90 -6.10
CA LEU A 156 -10.43 10.21 -5.95
C LEU A 156 -9.33 10.18 -4.89
N HIS A 157 -9.52 9.44 -3.79
CA HIS A 157 -8.48 9.29 -2.78
C HIS A 157 -7.25 8.53 -3.31
N HIS A 158 -7.44 7.49 -4.11
CA HIS A 158 -6.33 6.80 -4.78
C HIS A 158 -5.66 7.69 -5.83
N LEU A 159 -6.43 8.48 -6.59
CA LEU A 159 -5.88 9.47 -7.53
C LEU A 159 -5.02 10.51 -6.82
N ALA A 160 -5.49 11.03 -5.68
CA ALA A 160 -4.74 11.95 -4.84
C ALA A 160 -3.41 11.35 -4.35
N ARG A 161 -3.43 10.10 -3.86
CA ARG A 161 -2.22 9.40 -3.41
C ARG A 161 -1.25 9.14 -4.56
N LEU A 162 -1.76 8.76 -5.73
CA LEU A 162 -0.96 8.58 -6.94
C LEU A 162 -0.28 9.90 -7.34
N ALA A 163 -1.01 11.01 -7.33
CA ALA A 163 -0.49 12.32 -7.66
C ALA A 163 0.66 12.78 -6.72
N VAL A 164 0.56 12.46 -5.43
CA VAL A 164 1.65 12.69 -4.46
C VAL A 164 2.87 11.81 -4.77
N LEU A 165 2.64 10.54 -5.11
CA LEU A 165 3.71 9.63 -5.54
C LEU A 165 4.36 10.10 -6.84
N GLU A 166 3.62 10.65 -7.80
CA GLU A 166 4.12 11.24 -9.07
C GLU A 166 5.01 12.47 -8.84
N ASN A 167 4.77 13.21 -7.76
CA ASN A 167 5.64 14.32 -7.33
C ASN A 167 6.82 13.85 -6.46
N GLY A 168 6.97 12.54 -6.27
CA GLY A 168 8.11 11.98 -5.56
C GLY A 168 8.00 12.06 -4.04
N LEU A 169 6.81 12.33 -3.52
CA LEU A 169 6.56 12.45 -2.09
C LEU A 169 5.79 11.22 -1.57
N PRO A 170 5.96 10.86 -0.29
CA PRO A 170 5.11 9.86 0.34
C PRO A 170 3.72 10.45 0.62
N PRO A 171 2.62 9.75 0.26
CA PRO A 171 1.26 10.19 0.62
C PRO A 171 1.04 10.15 2.13
N GLU A 172 0.69 11.29 2.71
CA GLU A 172 0.44 11.46 4.15
C GLU A 172 -1.01 11.11 4.54
N VAL A 173 -1.33 11.23 5.83
CA VAL A 173 -2.72 11.12 6.33
C VAL A 173 -3.57 12.26 5.77
N THR A 174 -3.02 13.47 5.73
CA THR A 174 -3.64 14.67 5.18
C THR A 174 -3.33 14.84 3.69
N VAL A 175 -3.53 13.79 2.89
CA VAL A 175 -3.16 13.76 1.47
C VAL A 175 -3.72 14.94 0.67
N TRP A 176 -4.93 15.39 0.99
CA TRP A 176 -5.57 16.52 0.31
C TRP A 176 -4.84 17.86 0.52
N SER A 177 -4.16 18.05 1.66
CA SER A 177 -3.30 19.21 1.89
C SER A 177 -2.08 19.20 0.96
N GLN A 178 -1.51 18.01 0.71
CA GLN A 178 -0.43 17.84 -0.25
C GLN A 178 -0.93 18.12 -1.68
N VAL A 179 -2.03 17.47 -2.09
CA VAL A 179 -2.62 17.60 -3.43
C VAL A 179 -3.04 19.04 -3.72
N LYS A 180 -3.58 19.78 -2.76
CA LYS A 180 -3.95 21.20 -2.95
C LYS A 180 -2.79 22.07 -3.45
N GLN A 181 -1.56 21.77 -3.05
CA GLN A 181 -0.37 22.52 -3.45
C GLN A 181 0.20 22.06 -4.79
N MET A 182 0.28 20.75 -5.01
CA MET A 182 0.94 20.18 -6.19
C MET A 182 0.02 19.97 -7.39
N GLU A 183 -1.23 19.59 -7.15
CA GLU A 183 -2.21 19.17 -8.17
C GLU A 183 -3.59 19.79 -7.87
N PRO A 184 -3.73 21.13 -7.97
CA PRO A 184 -4.94 21.84 -7.59
C PRO A 184 -6.19 21.41 -8.39
N ALA A 185 -5.99 20.93 -9.62
CA ALA A 185 -7.08 20.42 -10.44
C ALA A 185 -7.76 19.19 -9.81
N ILE A 186 -6.97 18.24 -9.28
CA ILE A 186 -7.48 17.05 -8.59
C ILE A 186 -8.17 17.45 -7.28
N TYR A 187 -7.60 18.42 -6.53
CA TYR A 187 -8.23 18.95 -5.32
C TYR A 187 -9.61 19.55 -5.61
N LYS A 188 -9.73 20.35 -6.68
CA LYS A 188 -11.00 20.95 -7.09
C LYS A 188 -12.07 19.93 -7.41
N LEU A 189 -11.73 18.77 -7.99
CA LEU A 189 -12.72 17.70 -8.21
C LEU A 189 -13.38 17.25 -6.91
N TYR A 190 -12.59 17.04 -5.86
CA TYR A 190 -13.11 16.64 -4.56
C TYR A 190 -13.88 17.78 -3.87
N GLU A 191 -13.42 19.02 -4.04
CA GLU A 191 -14.12 20.22 -3.58
C GLU A 191 -15.50 20.35 -4.22
N GLU A 192 -15.61 20.22 -5.55
CA GLU A 192 -16.88 20.26 -6.29
C GLU A 192 -17.84 19.15 -5.85
N LEU A 193 -17.34 17.93 -5.59
CA LEU A 193 -18.17 16.84 -5.09
C LEU A 193 -18.86 17.19 -3.76
N ILE A 194 -18.16 17.90 -2.87
CA ILE A 194 -18.62 18.23 -1.51
C ILE A 194 -19.44 19.52 -1.49
N LEU A 195 -18.97 20.57 -2.18
CA LEU A 195 -19.49 21.94 -2.02
C LEU A 195 -20.52 22.34 -3.09
N SER A 196 -20.58 21.65 -4.22
CA SER A 196 -21.53 22.00 -5.27
C SER A 196 -22.98 21.80 -4.82
N GLU A 197 -23.84 22.77 -5.14
CA GLU A 197 -25.28 22.74 -4.89
C GLU A 197 -26.06 21.86 -5.88
N GLU A 198 -25.37 21.33 -6.90
CA GLU A 198 -25.97 20.47 -7.92
C GLU A 198 -26.52 19.15 -7.32
N PRO A 199 -27.55 18.56 -7.93
CA PRO A 199 -28.01 17.22 -7.57
C PRO A 199 -26.88 16.20 -7.64
N ILE A 200 -26.90 15.20 -6.75
CA ILE A 200 -25.82 14.21 -6.61
C ILE A 200 -25.46 13.54 -7.94
N HIS A 201 -26.45 13.20 -8.78
CA HIS A 201 -26.20 12.57 -10.07
C HIS A 201 -25.36 13.45 -11.02
N LYS A 202 -25.53 14.78 -10.99
CA LYS A 202 -24.74 15.71 -11.81
C LYS A 202 -23.32 15.88 -11.31
N ARG A 203 -23.16 15.95 -9.99
CA ARG A 203 -21.83 15.94 -9.37
C ARG A 203 -21.08 14.66 -9.74
N LEU A 204 -21.71 13.50 -9.56
CA LEU A 204 -21.11 12.21 -9.92
C LEU A 204 -20.77 12.12 -11.42
N GLU A 205 -21.67 12.56 -12.31
CA GLU A 205 -21.44 12.59 -13.76
C GLU A 205 -20.16 13.37 -14.10
N LEU A 206 -20.01 14.58 -13.55
CA LEU A 206 -18.80 15.40 -13.72
C LEU A 206 -17.55 14.70 -13.21
N LEU A 207 -17.64 14.09 -12.02
CA LEU A 207 -16.52 13.41 -11.39
C LEU A 207 -16.06 12.19 -12.20
N PHE A 208 -16.97 11.36 -12.72
CA PHE A 208 -16.60 10.24 -13.57
C PHE A 208 -15.92 10.69 -14.87
N LEU A 209 -16.43 11.74 -15.52
CA LEU A 209 -15.81 12.30 -16.73
C LEU A 209 -14.40 12.83 -16.46
N ALA A 210 -14.21 13.57 -15.38
CA ALA A 210 -12.89 14.08 -15.00
C ALA A 210 -11.93 12.95 -14.58
N SER A 211 -12.40 11.97 -13.80
CA SER A 211 -11.62 10.81 -13.40
C SER A 211 -11.17 10.00 -14.61
N GLU A 212 -12.01 9.83 -15.63
CA GLU A 212 -11.64 9.13 -16.88
C GLU A 212 -10.46 9.79 -17.58
N PHE A 213 -10.47 11.12 -17.69
CA PHE A 213 -9.34 11.88 -18.23
C PHE A 213 -8.06 11.68 -17.41
N HIS A 214 -8.14 11.80 -16.08
CA HIS A 214 -6.98 11.62 -15.20
C HIS A 214 -6.41 10.21 -15.26
N ILE A 215 -7.28 9.20 -15.26
CA ILE A 215 -6.92 7.79 -15.42
C ILE A 215 -6.22 7.56 -16.76
N HIS A 216 -6.80 8.05 -17.84
CA HIS A 216 -6.23 7.88 -19.19
C HIS A 216 -4.82 8.50 -19.27
N SER A 217 -4.66 9.73 -18.79
CA SER A 217 -3.37 10.45 -18.81
C SER A 217 -2.25 9.74 -18.05
N ARG A 218 -2.59 8.93 -17.04
CA ARG A 218 -1.65 8.23 -16.14
C ARG A 218 -1.51 6.74 -16.41
N THR A 219 -2.19 6.23 -17.44
CA THR A 219 -2.26 4.79 -17.69
C THR A 219 -0.88 4.17 -17.98
N ASN A 220 -0.03 4.84 -18.77
CA ASN A 220 1.32 4.33 -19.05
C ASN A 220 2.20 4.28 -17.80
N ASP A 221 2.22 5.37 -17.03
CA ASP A 221 3.04 5.47 -15.82
C ASP A 221 2.56 4.52 -14.73
N GLY A 222 1.24 4.41 -14.55
CA GLY A 222 0.62 3.46 -13.61
C GLY A 222 0.85 1.99 -14.01
N ALA A 223 0.94 1.70 -15.31
CA ALA A 223 1.21 0.36 -15.83
C ALA A 223 2.71 0.00 -15.85
N GLN A 224 3.62 0.96 -15.63
CA GLN A 224 5.05 0.77 -15.82
C GLN A 224 5.59 -0.44 -15.04
N HIS A 225 5.28 -0.53 -13.75
CA HIS A 225 5.80 -1.61 -12.90
C HIS A 225 5.33 -2.99 -13.38
N ILE A 226 4.03 -3.17 -13.64
CA ILE A 226 3.51 -4.48 -14.03
C ILE A 226 4.04 -4.90 -15.39
N ARG A 227 4.21 -3.96 -16.33
CA ARG A 227 4.82 -4.21 -17.63
C ARG A 227 6.28 -4.63 -17.51
N GLU A 228 7.08 -3.89 -16.74
CA GLU A 228 8.50 -4.21 -16.50
C GLU A 228 8.69 -5.59 -15.84
N VAL A 229 7.75 -6.01 -14.97
CA VAL A 229 7.76 -7.38 -14.43
C VAL A 229 7.36 -8.40 -15.50
N MET A 230 6.32 -8.11 -16.27
CA MET A 230 5.81 -9.04 -17.27
C MET A 230 6.78 -9.26 -18.44
N GLU A 231 7.58 -8.25 -18.81
CA GLU A 231 8.62 -8.34 -19.85
C GLU A 231 9.75 -9.34 -19.50
N ARG A 232 9.84 -9.80 -18.24
CA ARG A 232 10.87 -10.75 -17.81
C ARG A 232 10.66 -12.17 -18.33
N GLN A 233 9.49 -12.49 -18.88
CA GLN A 233 9.25 -13.75 -19.58
C GLN A 233 8.30 -13.56 -20.76
N GLU A 234 8.29 -14.54 -21.67
CA GLU A 234 7.52 -14.48 -22.90
C GLU A 234 6.00 -14.40 -22.67
N SER A 235 5.49 -15.05 -21.63
CA SER A 235 4.07 -15.00 -21.27
C SER A 235 3.80 -15.50 -19.86
N TRP A 236 2.64 -15.12 -19.35
CA TRP A 236 2.18 -15.43 -18.00
C TRP A 236 0.78 -16.02 -18.02
N THR A 237 0.53 -17.01 -17.18
CA THR A 237 -0.80 -17.33 -16.69
C THR A 237 -1.19 -16.35 -15.58
N ILE A 238 -2.48 -16.23 -15.29
CA ILE A 238 -2.93 -15.40 -14.16
C ILE A 238 -2.39 -15.89 -12.81
N GLN A 239 -2.23 -17.21 -12.65
CA GLN A 239 -1.67 -17.80 -11.44
C GLN A 239 -0.19 -17.40 -11.24
N GLU A 240 0.61 -17.45 -12.30
CA GLU A 240 2.01 -17.01 -12.24
C GLU A 240 2.13 -15.52 -11.88
N LEU A 241 1.21 -14.68 -12.36
CA LEU A 241 1.16 -13.26 -11.95
C LEU A 241 0.82 -13.10 -10.46
N HIS A 242 -0.12 -13.90 -9.94
CA HIS A 242 -0.46 -13.90 -8.50
C HIS A 242 0.66 -14.43 -7.61
N GLU A 243 1.50 -15.34 -8.10
CA GLU A 243 2.61 -15.92 -7.35
C GLU A 243 3.89 -15.08 -7.43
N GLN A 244 4.02 -14.21 -8.43
CA GLN A 244 5.19 -13.35 -8.61
C GLN A 244 5.34 -12.37 -7.42
N GLU A 245 6.56 -12.30 -6.87
CA GLU A 245 6.85 -11.63 -5.57
C GLU A 245 6.46 -10.14 -5.51
N GLU A 246 6.55 -9.42 -6.63
CA GLU A 246 6.22 -8.00 -6.75
C GLU A 246 4.72 -7.79 -7.08
N LEU A 247 4.15 -8.59 -7.98
CA LEU A 247 2.77 -8.48 -8.46
C LEU A 247 1.74 -9.03 -7.48
N LYS A 248 2.10 -10.01 -6.64
CA LYS A 248 1.22 -10.46 -5.55
C LYS A 248 0.80 -9.33 -4.58
N ASN A 249 1.54 -8.22 -4.56
CA ASN A 249 1.21 -7.06 -3.75
C ASN A 249 0.03 -6.23 -4.31
N TYR A 250 -0.36 -6.46 -5.57
CA TYR A 250 -1.60 -5.94 -6.16
C TYR A 250 -2.82 -6.69 -5.60
N SER A 251 -2.61 -7.90 -5.05
CA SER A 251 -3.62 -8.68 -4.35
C SER A 251 -4.90 -8.82 -5.19
N SER A 252 -6.08 -8.56 -4.60
CA SER A 252 -7.36 -8.64 -5.29
C SER A 252 -7.48 -7.71 -6.50
N ASP A 253 -6.67 -6.65 -6.59
CA ASP A 253 -6.77 -5.66 -7.67
C ASP A 253 -6.09 -6.11 -8.97
N LEU A 254 -5.29 -7.18 -8.92
CA LEU A 254 -4.45 -7.63 -10.03
C LEU A 254 -5.26 -7.99 -11.28
N GLU A 255 -6.30 -8.82 -11.15
CA GLU A 255 -7.07 -9.32 -12.30
C GLU A 255 -7.81 -8.19 -13.03
N VAL A 256 -8.50 -7.32 -12.28
CA VAL A 256 -9.18 -6.15 -12.87
C VAL A 256 -8.18 -5.23 -13.54
N PHE A 257 -6.99 -5.07 -12.96
CA PHE A 257 -5.97 -4.23 -13.54
C PHE A 257 -5.38 -4.84 -14.83
N ILE A 258 -5.16 -6.16 -14.87
CA ILE A 258 -4.72 -6.86 -16.08
C ILE A 258 -5.75 -6.70 -17.20
N GLU A 259 -7.04 -6.94 -16.94
CA GLU A 259 -8.07 -6.82 -17.97
C GLU A 259 -8.22 -5.35 -18.44
N TYR A 260 -8.13 -4.39 -17.53
CA TYR A 260 -8.06 -2.97 -17.91
C TYR A 260 -6.88 -2.67 -18.85
N LEU A 261 -5.69 -3.21 -18.57
CA LEU A 261 -4.52 -3.00 -19.43
C LEU A 261 -4.62 -3.74 -20.77
N VAL A 262 -5.36 -4.84 -20.84
CA VAL A 262 -5.72 -5.51 -22.10
C VAL A 262 -6.64 -4.62 -22.93
N GLU A 263 -7.66 -4.01 -22.33
CA GLU A 263 -8.54 -3.06 -23.01
C GLU A 263 -7.81 -1.79 -23.50
N LYS A 264 -6.69 -1.44 -22.87
CA LYS A 264 -5.81 -0.32 -23.27
C LYS A 264 -4.68 -0.72 -24.21
N ASP A 265 -4.68 -1.95 -24.73
CA ASP A 265 -3.64 -2.49 -25.62
C ASP A 265 -2.21 -2.48 -25.05
N LEU A 266 -2.08 -2.36 -23.71
CA LEU A 266 -0.79 -2.38 -23.02
C LEU A 266 -0.35 -3.81 -22.65
N ILE A 267 -1.30 -4.72 -22.53
CA ILE A 267 -1.09 -6.16 -22.36
C ILE A 267 -1.84 -6.87 -23.47
N SER A 268 -1.22 -7.88 -24.07
CA SER A 268 -1.81 -8.73 -25.09
C SER A 268 -2.13 -10.11 -24.54
N ILE A 269 -3.08 -10.79 -25.17
CA ILE A 269 -3.54 -12.12 -24.78
C ILE A 269 -3.19 -13.15 -25.86
N LYS A 270 -2.83 -14.36 -25.44
CA LYS A 270 -2.69 -15.53 -26.33
C LYS A 270 -3.48 -16.70 -25.77
N GLY A 271 -4.26 -17.35 -26.64
CA GLY A 271 -5.03 -18.55 -26.29
C GLY A 271 -4.22 -19.81 -26.52
N VAL A 272 -4.05 -20.63 -25.48
CA VAL A 272 -3.41 -21.94 -25.57
C VAL A 272 -4.48 -23.01 -25.45
N MET A 273 -4.63 -23.85 -26.48
CA MET A 273 -5.71 -24.83 -26.56
C MET A 273 -5.68 -25.80 -25.38
N THR A 274 -6.82 -26.00 -24.73
CA THR A 274 -6.98 -27.04 -23.69
C THR A 274 -7.26 -28.40 -24.34
N LYS A 275 -7.39 -29.45 -23.51
CA LYS A 275 -7.86 -30.76 -23.97
C LYS A 275 -9.31 -30.74 -24.45
N SER A 276 -10.09 -29.73 -24.04
CA SER A 276 -11.48 -29.54 -24.43
C SER A 276 -11.55 -28.63 -25.65
N GLU A 277 -12.20 -29.12 -26.70
CA GLU A 277 -12.38 -28.37 -27.94
C GLU A 277 -13.13 -27.05 -27.68
N GLY A 278 -12.62 -25.94 -28.24
CA GLY A 278 -13.19 -24.61 -28.08
C GLY A 278 -12.84 -23.88 -26.77
N ILE A 279 -12.14 -24.52 -25.83
CA ILE A 279 -11.69 -23.90 -24.58
C ILE A 279 -10.18 -23.66 -24.65
N PHE A 280 -9.76 -22.44 -24.31
CA PHE A 280 -8.35 -22.01 -24.34
C PHE A 280 -7.94 -21.49 -22.96
N HIS A 281 -6.74 -21.87 -22.51
CA HIS A 281 -6.05 -21.17 -21.44
C HIS A 281 -5.67 -19.76 -21.94
N ARG A 282 -6.03 -18.74 -21.17
CA ARG A 282 -5.68 -17.34 -21.45
C ARG A 282 -4.33 -17.03 -20.84
N TYR A 283 -3.36 -16.71 -21.69
CA TYR A 283 -2.04 -16.24 -21.31
C TYR A 283 -1.91 -14.76 -21.63
N TYR A 284 -1.11 -14.05 -20.84
CA TYR A 284 -0.90 -12.60 -20.91
C TYR A 284 0.56 -12.30 -21.22
N TYR A 285 0.83 -11.31 -22.04
CA TYR A 285 2.20 -10.90 -22.38
C TYR A 285 2.27 -9.43 -22.77
N VAL A 286 3.45 -8.84 -22.66
CA VAL A 286 3.74 -7.47 -23.15
C VAL A 286 4.42 -7.60 -24.50
N LYS A 287 3.92 -6.90 -25.52
CA LYS A 287 4.55 -6.85 -26.84
C LYS A 287 5.86 -6.06 -26.73
N SER A 288 6.96 -6.70 -27.14
CA SER A 288 8.26 -6.03 -27.30
C SER A 288 8.27 -5.10 -28.51
#